data_AF-A0A2V9H6B1-F1
#
_entry.id   AF-A0A2V9H6B1-F1
#
_cell.length_a   1.000
_cell.length_b   1.000
_cell.length_c   1.000
_cell.angle_alpha   90.00
_cell.angle_beta   90.00
_cell.angle_gamma   90.00
#
_symmetry.space_group_name_H-M   'P 1'
#
loop_
_entity.id
_entity.type
_entity.pdbx_description
1 polymer ?
#
loop_
_entity_poly.entity_id
_entity_poly.type
_entity_poly.pdbx_seq_one_letter_code
_entity_poly.pdbx_strand_id
1 'polypeptide(L)' 'MLEYADGMTQTPVDVQDALFAKLQEKFNGQQLVELTATLAWENYRARFDHAFSVEAEGFTEGGFCAMPVRAENRT' A
#
# COMPACT_ATOMS: atom_id res chain seq x y z
N MET A 1 -5.61 2.29 7.98
CA MET A 1 -5.25 1.10 7.18
C MET A 1 -4.15 1.45 6.19
N LEU A 2 -4.30 2.47 5.33
CA LEU A 2 -3.21 2.90 4.43
C LEU A 2 -1.91 3.27 5.17
N GLU A 3 -1.99 4.06 6.25
CA GLU A 3 -0.80 4.35 7.09
C GLU A 3 -0.09 3.09 7.63
N TYR A 4 -0.83 2.00 7.85
CA TYR A 4 -0.25 0.73 8.29
C TYR A 4 0.43 -0.02 7.14
N ALA A 5 -0.14 0.04 5.95
CA ALA A 5 0.51 -0.45 4.73
C ALA A 5 1.80 0.34 4.44
N ASP A 6 1.78 1.65 4.61
CA ASP A 6 2.98 2.51 4.45
C ASP A 6 4.08 2.12 5.44
N GLY A 7 3.74 1.90 6.72
CA GLY A 7 4.70 1.43 7.73
C GLY A 7 5.25 0.02 7.46
N MET A 8 4.38 -0.91 7.02
CA MET A 8 4.75 -2.27 6.64
C MET A 8 5.64 -2.34 5.39
N THR A 9 5.58 -1.36 4.49
CA THR A 9 6.37 -1.29 3.26
C THR A 9 7.72 -0.57 3.44
N GLN A 10 7.93 0.13 4.56
CA GLN A 10 9.23 0.72 4.89
C GLN A 10 10.35 -0.34 5.01
N THR A 11 11.59 0.07 4.74
CA THR A 11 12.78 -0.75 4.98
C THR A 11 13.79 0.07 5.80
N PRO A 12 13.96 -0.20 7.12
CA PRO A 12 13.31 -1.26 7.90
C PRO A 12 11.81 -1.00 8.13
N VAL A 13 11.06 -2.05 8.45
CA VAL A 13 9.63 -1.95 8.80
C VAL A 13 9.47 -1.11 10.07
N ASP A 14 8.59 -0.11 10.03
CA ASP A 14 8.28 0.75 11.17
C ASP A 14 6.76 0.94 11.29
N VAL A 15 6.17 0.31 12.30
CA VAL A 15 4.75 0.44 12.64
C VAL A 15 4.65 0.82 14.10
N GLN A 16 4.14 2.02 14.36
CA GLN A 16 3.93 2.51 15.73
C GLN A 16 2.77 1.77 16.41
N ASP A 17 2.94 1.41 17.69
CA ASP A 17 1.91 0.74 18.49
C ASP A 17 0.58 1.51 18.50
N ALA A 18 0.63 2.84 18.54
CA ALA A 18 -0.55 3.70 18.50
C ALA A 18 -1.35 3.54 17.20
N LEU A 19 -0.68 3.27 16.07
CA LEU A 19 -1.35 2.99 14.80
C LEU A 19 -1.99 1.61 14.82
N PHE A 20 -1.31 0.62 15.41
CA PHE A 20 -1.86 -0.73 15.56
C PHE A 20 -3.10 -0.74 16.47
N ALA A 21 -3.08 0.02 17.58
CA ALA A 21 -4.23 0.19 18.46
C ALA A 21 -5.44 0.80 17.74
N LYS A 22 -5.23 1.85 16.92
CA LYS A 22 -6.30 2.44 16.09
C LYS A 22 -6.92 1.43 15.10
N LEU A 23 -6.16 0.46 14.62
CA LEU A 23 -6.70 -0.60 13.76
C LEU A 23 -7.55 -1.60 14.55
N GLN A 24 -7.17 -1.93 15.78
CA GLN A 24 -7.95 -2.82 16.66
C GLN A 24 -9.34 -2.27 17.01
N GLU A 25 -9.54 -0.94 16.93
CA GLU A 25 -10.87 -0.33 17.06
C GLU A 25 -11.81 -0.67 15.89
N LYS A 26 -11.26 -1.06 14.73
CA LYS A 26 -12.01 -1.29 13.48
C LYS A 26 -11.99 -2.74 13.01
N PHE A 27 -10.97 -3.50 13.38
CA PHE A 27 -10.74 -4.87 12.93
C PHE A 27 -10.55 -5.79 14.13
N ASN A 28 -11.15 -6.97 14.05
CA ASN A 28 -10.86 -8.03 15.01
C ASN A 28 -9.49 -8.67 14.72
N GLY A 29 -9.01 -9.51 15.64
CA GLY A 29 -7.69 -10.14 15.52
C GLY A 29 -7.50 -10.96 14.24
N GLN A 30 -8.52 -11.70 13.78
CA GLN A 30 -8.44 -12.49 12.55
C GLN A 30 -8.28 -11.59 11.31
N GLN A 31 -9.06 -10.51 11.24
CA GLN A 31 -8.96 -9.52 10.16
C GLN A 31 -7.61 -8.82 10.15
N LEU A 32 -7.01 -8.54 11.31
CA LEU A 32 -5.67 -7.96 11.39
C LEU A 32 -4.58 -8.92 10.91
N VAL A 33 -4.71 -10.21 11.23
CA VAL A 33 -3.80 -11.25 10.72
C VAL A 33 -3.90 -11.32 9.20
N GLU A 34 -5.10 -11.38 8.65
CA GLU A 34 -5.33 -11.44 7.21
C GLU A 34 -4.79 -10.18 6.50
N LEU A 35 -5.08 -8.99 7.02
CA LEU A 35 -4.55 -7.73 6.50
C LEU A 35 -3.01 -7.74 6.49
N THR A 36 -2.39 -8.16 7.59
CA THR A 36 -0.93 -8.17 7.74
C THR A 36 -0.28 -9.19 6.81
N ALA A 37 -0.87 -10.38 6.69
CA ALA A 37 -0.41 -11.42 5.77
C ALA A 37 -0.49 -10.97 4.31
N THR A 38 -1.59 -10.31 3.93
CA THR A 38 -1.78 -9.77 2.58
C THR A 38 -0.72 -8.72 2.26
N LEU A 39 -0.48 -7.76 3.16
CA LEU A 39 0.56 -6.75 2.97
C LEU A 39 1.97 -7.37 2.86
N ALA A 40 2.28 -8.36 3.70
CA ALA A 40 3.56 -9.06 3.64
C ALA A 40 3.73 -9.83 2.31
N TRP A 41 2.67 -10.45 1.81
CA TRP A 41 2.67 -11.13 0.51
C TRP A 41 2.95 -10.18 -0.65
N GLU A 42 2.32 -9.00 -0.65
CA GLU A 42 2.55 -7.99 -1.69
C GLU A 42 3.97 -7.42 -1.62
N ASN A 43 4.53 -7.24 -0.42
CA ASN A 43 5.93 -6.84 -0.26
C ASN A 43 6.92 -7.88 -0.79
N TYR A 44 6.64 -9.17 -0.56
CA TYR A 44 7.43 -10.25 -1.14
C TYR A 44 7.35 -10.21 -2.67
N ARG A 45 6.14 -10.13 -3.22
CA ARG A 45 5.91 -10.13 -4.66
C ARG A 45 6.57 -8.92 -5.33
N ALA A 46 6.44 -7.73 -4.75
CA ALA A 46 7.11 -6.53 -5.26
C ALA A 46 8.64 -6.69 -5.32
N ARG A 47 9.26 -7.23 -4.26
CA ARG A 47 10.71 -7.47 -4.24
C ARG A 47 11.13 -8.53 -5.24
N PHE A 48 10.35 -9.60 -5.37
CA PHE A 48 10.57 -10.64 -6.36
C PHE A 48 10.49 -10.07 -7.78
N ASP A 49 9.39 -9.39 -8.11
CA ASP A 49 9.14 -8.81 -9.43
C ASP A 49 10.26 -7.84 -9.79
N HIS A 50 10.67 -6.95 -8.87
CA HIS A 50 11.80 -6.05 -9.09
C HIS A 50 13.14 -6.78 -9.31
N ALA A 51 13.44 -7.83 -8.54
CA ALA A 51 14.67 -8.58 -8.69
C ALA A 51 14.78 -9.27 -10.06
N PHE A 52 13.65 -9.68 -10.63
CA PHE A 52 13.58 -10.36 -11.92
C PHE A 52 13.20 -9.44 -13.09
N SER A 53 13.05 -8.13 -12.86
CA SER A 53 12.57 -7.16 -13.86
C SER A 53 11.26 -7.62 -14.53
N VAL A 54 10.34 -8.15 -13.72
CA VAL A 54 9.00 -8.53 -14.16
C VAL A 54 8.18 -7.26 -14.32
N GLU A 55 7.74 -6.99 -15.54
CA GLU A 55 6.95 -5.82 -15.90
C GLU A 55 5.45 -6.13 -15.93
N ALA A 56 4.63 -5.08 -15.92
CA ALA A 56 3.19 -5.23 -16.10
C ALA A 56 2.84 -5.73 -17.52
N GLU A 57 1.73 -6.46 -17.65
CA GLU A 57 1.24 -7.09 -18.89
C GLU A 57 0.70 -6.11 -19.96
N GLY A 58 1.05 -4.82 -19.89
CA GLY A 58 0.72 -3.85 -20.95
C GLY A 58 -0.76 -3.51 -21.16
N PHE A 59 -1.69 -3.95 -20.30
CA PHE A 59 -3.13 -3.67 -20.45
C PHE A 59 -3.50 -2.17 -20.49
N THR A 60 -2.57 -1.29 -20.07
CA THR A 60 -2.72 0.16 -20.12
C THR A 60 -1.65 0.82 -21.00
N GLU A 61 -1.04 0.08 -21.94
CA GLU A 61 -0.10 0.66 -22.90
C GLU A 61 -0.76 1.77 -23.71
N GLY A 62 -0.15 2.95 -23.73
CA GLY A 62 -0.73 4.17 -24.33
C GLY A 62 -1.83 4.84 -23.51
N GLY A 63 -2.23 4.26 -22.37
CA GLY A 63 -3.11 4.91 -21.40
C GLY A 63 -2.39 6.02 -20.62
N PHE A 64 -3.13 7.06 -20.23
CA PHE A 64 -2.62 8.12 -19.36
C PHE A 64 -3.54 8.28 -18.15
N CYS A 65 -2.97 8.55 -16.98
CA CYS A 65 -3.75 9.01 -15.84
C CYS A 65 -4.19 10.45 -16.08
N ALA A 66 -5.51 10.68 -16.16
CA ALA A 66 -6.06 12.02 -16.14
C ALA A 66 -5.86 12.61 -14.73
N MET A 67 -4.80 13.40 -14.55
CA MET A 67 -4.60 14.12 -13.31
C MET A 67 -5.68 15.20 -13.18
N PRO A 68 -6.31 15.34 -12.00
CA PRO A 68 -7.28 16.40 -11.78
C PRO A 68 -6.58 17.75 -11.95
N VAL A 69 -7.19 18.65 -12.73
CA VAL A 69 -6.74 20.03 -12.79
C VAL A 69 -6.86 20.65 -11.41
N ARG A 70 -5.79 21.30 -10.92
CA ARG A 70 -5.86 22.09 -9.69
C ARG A 70 -6.95 23.15 -9.89
N ALA A 71 -7.92 23.19 -8.99
CA ALA A 71 -8.91 24.25 -8.98
C ALA A 71 -8.17 25.59 -8.84
N GLU A 72 -8.37 26.51 -9.79
CA GLU A 72 -7.94 27.90 -9.64
C GLU A 72 -8.69 28.47 -8.44
N ASN A 73 -7.96 28.78 -7.36
CA ASN A 73 -8.50 29.54 -6.25
C ASN A 73 -8.91 30.92 -6.78
N ARG A 74 -10.20 31.08 -7.04
CA ARG A 74 -10.81 32.37 -7.35
C ARG A 74 -10.75 33.21 -6.08
N THR A 75 -9.75 34.08 -6.00
CA THR A 75 -9.69 35.21 -5.07
C THR A 75 -10.93 36.06 -5.14
#